data_AF-A0A9D7C5F4-F1
#
_entry.id   AF-A0A9D7C5F4-F1
#
_cell.length_a   1.000
_cell.length_b   1.000
_cell.length_c   1.000
_cell.angle_alpha   90.00
_cell.angle_beta   90.00
_cell.angle_gamma   90.00
#
_symmetry.space_group_name_H-M   'P 1'
#
loop_
_entity.id
_entity.type
_entity.pdbx_description
1 polymer ?
#
loop_
_entity_poly.entity_id
_entity_poly.type
_entity_poly.pdbx_seq_one_letter_code
_entity_poly.pdbx_strand_id
1 'polypeptide(L)'
;MRIISTLFIILLSFSCIVKAQNLVAVHHLGQPSFYTQVTDAVSNSQSGDTIYIPGGSYSIGTLEIDKELHIYGVGHNPDSSKATGFTLLTGFIVLTEGSDNTEIIGLKLGISGIGGGTIYFGNIASTNFISVSNCQIRRCYISSINFRTDDVSVKFSNNTISENVIFGNIETSGYAPGVENNFFTNNILGHLTTIGSGNLIQNNVFLTGYVYGVIQSTIENNVFLLNGCCDGGQNLNNIIRNNLCGFGSGFFTSSTNIIQDNIYNQVSGSIFINQSGSIYQYTQNYHLQITSPGKNAGADGTDVGVYGGIYPWKEGSIPPNPHIQSKTISSNTDASGNLPINIKVAAQDH
;
A
#
# COMPACT_ATOMS: atom_id res chain seq x y z
N MET A 1 1.21 50.81 41.18
CA MET A 1 0.62 49.48 41.46
C MET A 1 -0.35 48.95 40.38
N ARG A 2 -0.40 49.54 39.17
CA ARG A 2 -1.29 49.07 38.07
C ARG A 2 -0.57 48.41 36.88
N ILE A 3 0.76 48.44 36.83
CA ILE A 3 1.56 47.91 35.71
C ILE A 3 1.97 46.43 35.95
N ILE A 4 2.11 46.03 37.22
CA ILE A 4 2.49 44.66 37.60
C ILE A 4 1.34 43.67 37.33
N SER A 5 0.07 44.10 37.47
CA SER A 5 -1.10 43.24 37.24
C SER A 5 -1.36 42.96 35.76
N THR A 6 -0.93 43.84 34.85
CA THR A 6 -1.12 43.65 33.40
C THR A 6 -0.06 42.73 32.79
N LEU A 7 1.16 42.75 33.33
CA LEU A 7 2.25 41.87 32.87
C LEU A 7 2.00 40.40 33.25
N PHE A 8 1.34 40.14 34.38
CA PHE A 8 1.02 38.78 34.83
C PHE A 8 -0.10 38.12 33.98
N ILE A 9 -1.01 38.91 33.41
CA ILE A 9 -2.12 38.39 32.57
C ILE A 9 -1.65 38.05 31.15
N ILE A 10 -0.62 38.73 30.63
CA ILE A 10 -0.05 38.44 29.29
C ILE A 10 0.83 37.16 29.32
N LEU A 11 1.39 36.80 30.47
CA LEU A 11 2.16 35.56 30.66
C LEU A 11 1.29 34.29 30.81
N LEU A 12 -0.01 34.44 31.12
CA LEU A 12 -0.97 33.32 31.25
C LEU A 12 -1.69 32.97 29.94
N SER A 13 -1.56 33.77 28.88
CA SER A 13 -2.19 33.51 27.58
C SER A 13 -1.38 32.61 26.62
N PHE A 14 -0.20 32.14 27.03
CA PHE A 14 0.53 31.06 26.35
C PHE A 14 0.26 29.71 27.05
N SER A 15 -1.01 29.30 27.13
CA SER A 15 -1.31 27.89 27.36
C SER A 15 -0.96 27.14 26.08
N CYS A 16 0.30 26.72 25.96
CA CYS A 16 0.72 25.77 24.95
C CYS A 16 -0.20 24.56 25.05
N ILE A 17 -1.01 24.31 24.02
CA ILE A 17 -1.71 23.04 23.87
C ILE A 17 -0.62 22.01 23.58
N VAL A 18 -0.05 21.43 24.65
CA VAL A 18 0.86 20.29 24.54
C VAL A 18 0.00 19.13 24.04
N LYS A 19 -0.01 18.90 22.72
CA LYS A 19 -0.48 17.62 22.20
C LYS A 19 0.50 16.56 22.69
N ALA A 20 -0.01 15.49 23.29
CA ALA A 20 0.82 14.33 23.62
C ALA A 20 1.59 13.89 22.36
N GLN A 21 2.90 13.70 22.49
CA GLN A 21 3.75 13.31 21.36
C GLN A 21 3.44 11.86 20.99
N ASN A 22 3.15 11.61 19.72
CA ASN A 22 2.94 10.27 19.20
C ASN A 22 4.31 9.60 19.02
N LEU A 23 4.65 8.66 19.90
CA LEU A 23 5.93 7.95 19.88
C LEU A 23 5.87 6.73 18.97
N VAL A 24 6.86 6.62 18.09
CA VAL A 24 7.14 5.40 17.31
C VAL A 24 7.69 4.36 18.27
N ALA A 25 7.08 3.18 18.32
CA ALA A 25 7.53 2.09 19.17
C ALA A 25 8.37 1.10 18.36
N VAL A 26 9.50 0.67 18.89
CA VAL A 26 10.31 -0.42 18.34
C VAL A 26 10.29 -1.56 19.34
N HIS A 27 9.98 -2.76 18.88
CA HIS A 27 9.93 -3.96 19.70
C HIS A 27 11.06 -4.89 19.27
N HIS A 28 11.98 -5.14 20.19
CA HIS A 28 13.07 -6.09 20.03
C HIS A 28 13.01 -7.12 21.16
N LEU A 29 12.85 -8.41 20.84
CA LEU A 29 12.83 -9.52 21.82
C LEU A 29 11.91 -9.27 23.04
N GLY A 30 10.75 -8.62 22.80
CA GLY A 30 9.76 -8.33 23.84
C GLY A 30 10.03 -7.08 24.68
N GLN A 31 11.07 -6.29 24.38
CA GLN A 31 11.34 -5.00 25.03
C GLN A 31 10.99 -3.84 24.09
N PRO A 32 10.12 -2.89 24.50
CA PRO A 32 9.82 -1.72 23.70
C PRO A 32 10.81 -0.59 23.95
N SER A 33 11.26 0.07 22.88
CA SER A 33 11.89 1.39 22.89
C SER A 33 11.02 2.39 22.12
N PHE A 34 11.17 3.68 22.41
CA PHE A 34 10.30 4.73 21.88
C PHE A 34 11.09 5.88 21.28
N TYR A 35 10.66 6.32 20.12
CA TYR A 35 11.31 7.38 19.34
C TYR A 35 10.29 8.43 18.90
N THR A 36 10.75 9.66 18.74
CA THR A 36 9.91 10.76 18.24
C THR A 36 9.91 10.79 16.70
N GLN A 37 10.99 10.32 16.08
CA GLN A 37 11.19 10.30 14.64
C GLN A 37 11.25 8.86 14.11
N VAL A 38 10.64 8.62 12.95
CA VAL A 38 10.68 7.29 12.27
C VAL A 38 12.10 6.94 11.83
N THR A 39 12.89 7.92 11.38
CA THR A 39 14.29 7.74 10.99
C THR A 39 15.16 7.25 12.15
N ASP A 40 14.91 7.77 13.35
CA ASP A 40 15.65 7.40 14.56
C ASP A 40 15.27 5.98 15.00
N ALA A 41 13.98 5.64 14.91
CA ALA A 41 13.51 4.28 15.17
C ALA A 41 14.21 3.26 14.25
N VAL A 42 14.21 3.50 12.93
CA VAL A 42 14.81 2.59 11.94
C VAL A 42 16.32 2.46 12.11
N SER A 43 17.03 3.58 12.32
CA SER A 43 18.49 3.56 12.50
C SER A 43 18.93 2.80 13.76
N ASN A 44 18.14 2.86 14.84
CA ASN A 44 18.43 2.16 16.09
C ASN A 44 17.84 0.74 16.15
N SER A 45 17.06 0.32 15.14
CA SER A 45 16.50 -1.03 15.06
C SER A 45 17.54 -2.05 14.61
N GLN A 46 17.35 -3.28 15.05
CA GLN A 46 18.08 -4.47 14.63
C GLN A 46 17.27 -5.28 13.61
N SER A 47 17.93 -6.21 12.92
CA SER A 47 17.27 -7.10 11.97
C SER A 47 16.20 -7.94 12.69
N GLY A 48 15.01 -8.03 12.11
CA GLY A 48 13.84 -8.71 12.66
C GLY A 48 13.00 -7.86 13.63
N ASP A 49 13.36 -6.60 13.86
CA ASP A 49 12.59 -5.72 14.76
C ASP A 49 11.24 -5.34 14.18
N THR A 50 10.26 -5.19 15.07
CA THR A 50 8.94 -4.65 14.72
C THR A 50 8.84 -3.19 15.10
N ILE A 51 8.49 -2.33 14.14
CA ILE A 51 8.32 -0.89 14.32
C ILE A 51 6.83 -0.54 14.16
N TYR A 52 6.22 0.01 15.20
CA TYR A 52 4.86 0.54 15.16
C TYR A 52 4.86 2.06 15.08
N ILE A 53 4.29 2.59 14.00
CA ILE A 53 4.18 4.02 13.74
C ILE A 53 2.73 4.44 14.01
N PRO A 54 2.45 5.17 15.11
CA PRO A 54 1.10 5.61 15.42
C PRO A 54 0.55 6.58 14.37
N GLY A 55 -0.76 6.82 14.41
CA GLY A 55 -1.41 7.79 13.53
C GLY A 55 -0.81 9.19 13.71
N GLY A 56 -0.53 9.87 12.60
CA GLY A 56 0.23 11.11 12.60
C GLY A 56 0.85 11.40 11.24
N SER A 57 1.59 12.51 11.14
CA SER A 57 2.33 12.89 9.94
C SER A 57 3.81 12.97 10.26
N TYR A 58 4.62 12.24 9.51
CA TYR A 58 6.06 12.10 9.72
C TYR A 58 6.81 12.43 8.43
N SER A 59 7.76 13.35 8.50
CA SER A 59 8.67 13.64 7.39
C SER A 59 9.86 12.71 7.49
N ILE A 60 10.07 11.86 6.48
CA ILE A 60 11.14 10.86 6.47
C ILE A 60 12.25 11.18 5.48
N GLY A 61 12.04 12.13 4.55
CA GLY A 61 13.02 12.40 3.49
C GLY A 61 13.22 11.16 2.62
N THR A 62 14.42 10.57 2.66
CA THR A 62 14.69 9.24 2.12
C THR A 62 15.00 8.31 3.28
N LEU A 63 14.12 7.35 3.54
CA LEU A 63 14.30 6.34 4.58
C LEU A 63 14.90 5.08 3.96
N GLU A 64 16.19 4.87 4.21
CA GLU A 64 16.88 3.64 3.83
C GLU A 64 16.64 2.56 4.87
N ILE A 65 16.26 1.37 4.40
CA ILE A 65 16.09 0.15 5.20
C ILE A 65 17.11 -0.84 4.66
N ASP A 66 18.09 -1.18 5.48
CA ASP A 66 19.27 -2.01 5.18
C ASP A 66 19.32 -3.29 6.04
N LYS A 67 18.18 -3.66 6.62
CA LYS A 67 17.98 -4.84 7.48
C LYS A 67 16.52 -5.29 7.40
N GLU A 68 16.24 -6.54 7.73
CA GLU A 68 14.87 -7.04 7.87
C GLU A 68 14.14 -6.23 8.94
N LEU A 69 13.01 -5.60 8.60
CA LEU A 69 12.17 -4.86 9.54
C LEU A 69 10.69 -5.18 9.30
N HIS A 70 9.89 -5.17 10.36
CA HIS A 70 8.43 -5.29 10.26
C HIS A 70 7.77 -3.98 10.67
N ILE A 71 7.39 -3.15 9.69
CA ILE A 71 6.89 -1.80 9.89
C ILE A 71 5.37 -1.76 9.77
N TYR A 72 4.70 -1.35 10.84
CA TYR A 72 3.25 -1.29 10.94
C TYR A 72 2.78 0.14 11.22
N GLY A 73 2.01 0.70 10.31
CA GLY A 73 1.17 1.88 10.57
C GLY A 73 -0.22 1.50 11.06
N VAL A 74 -1.03 2.49 11.40
CA VAL A 74 -2.42 2.29 11.86
C VAL A 74 -3.43 2.19 10.72
N GLY A 75 -2.99 2.33 9.48
CA GLY A 75 -3.81 2.37 8.27
C GLY A 75 -3.79 3.75 7.60
N HIS A 76 -4.35 3.81 6.40
CA HIS A 76 -4.45 5.03 5.58
C HIS A 76 -5.88 5.57 5.43
N ASN A 77 -6.90 4.76 5.73
CA ASN A 77 -8.30 5.14 5.57
C ASN A 77 -8.77 6.06 6.71
N PRO A 78 -9.19 7.30 6.42
CA PRO A 78 -9.52 8.29 7.45
C PRO A 78 -10.73 7.93 8.32
N ASP A 79 -11.70 7.20 7.77
CA ASP A 79 -12.89 6.77 8.51
C ASP A 79 -12.57 5.61 9.45
N SER A 80 -11.82 4.63 8.96
CA SER A 80 -11.41 3.47 9.76
C SER A 80 -10.41 3.85 10.84
N SER A 81 -9.52 4.80 10.55
CA SER A 81 -8.49 5.27 11.47
C SER A 81 -8.95 6.46 12.33
N LYS A 82 -10.25 6.77 12.40
CA LYS A 82 -10.77 7.99 13.05
C LYS A 82 -10.35 8.14 14.52
N ALA A 83 -10.23 7.04 15.25
CA ALA A 83 -9.87 7.05 16.67
C ALA A 83 -8.38 7.38 16.92
N THR A 84 -7.52 7.14 15.94
CA THR A 84 -6.05 7.26 16.06
C THR A 84 -5.45 8.29 15.11
N GLY A 85 -6.19 8.75 14.11
CA GLY A 85 -5.61 9.29 12.87
C GLY A 85 -5.03 8.17 12.00
N PHE A 86 -4.61 8.50 10.77
CA PHE A 86 -3.90 7.60 9.87
C PHE A 86 -2.39 7.83 9.93
N THR A 87 -1.59 6.84 9.53
CA THR A 87 -0.12 6.97 9.48
C THR A 87 0.30 7.56 8.13
N LEU A 88 0.72 8.83 8.12
CA LEU A 88 1.23 9.54 6.93
C LEU A 88 2.75 9.70 7.00
N LEU A 89 3.46 9.15 6.02
CA LEU A 89 4.87 9.38 5.79
C LEU A 89 5.05 10.27 4.56
N THR A 90 5.88 11.31 4.66
CA THR A 90 6.24 12.17 3.52
C THR A 90 7.71 11.97 3.16
N GLY A 91 7.96 11.44 1.96
CA GLY A 91 9.29 11.10 1.48
C GLY A 91 9.30 9.85 0.59
N PHE A 92 10.41 9.13 0.63
CA PHE A 92 10.66 7.87 -0.07
C PHE A 92 11.10 6.80 0.92
N ILE A 93 10.76 5.55 0.62
CA ILE A 93 11.33 4.38 1.32
C ILE A 93 12.21 3.65 0.32
N VAL A 94 13.40 3.23 0.76
CA VAL A 94 14.37 2.50 -0.06
C VAL A 94 14.73 1.22 0.66
N LEU A 95 14.36 0.09 0.09
CA LEU A 95 14.79 -1.23 0.52
C LEU A 95 16.14 -1.51 -0.14
N THR A 96 17.21 -1.54 0.65
CA THR A 96 18.60 -1.71 0.17
C THR A 96 19.16 -3.08 0.57
N GLU A 97 20.46 -3.29 0.41
CA GLU A 97 21.14 -4.53 0.81
C GLU A 97 20.82 -4.87 2.28
N GLY A 98 20.42 -6.12 2.55
CA GLY A 98 20.05 -6.59 3.88
C GLY A 98 18.56 -6.47 4.24
N SER A 99 17.75 -5.82 3.40
CA SER A 99 16.32 -5.60 3.66
C SER A 99 15.37 -6.74 3.26
N ASP A 100 15.92 -7.89 2.84
CA ASP A 100 15.11 -9.08 2.56
C ASP A 100 14.17 -9.41 3.74
N ASN A 101 13.02 -9.99 3.44
CA ASN A 101 11.96 -10.34 4.42
C ASN A 101 11.28 -9.14 5.12
N THR A 102 11.61 -7.89 4.74
CA THR A 102 10.94 -6.70 5.30
C THR A 102 9.44 -6.67 5.00
N GLU A 103 8.64 -6.29 6.01
CA GLU A 103 7.21 -6.06 5.88
C GLU A 103 6.89 -4.58 6.09
N ILE A 104 6.06 -4.01 5.23
CA ILE A 104 5.55 -2.65 5.35
C ILE A 104 4.03 -2.69 5.20
N ILE A 105 3.32 -2.39 6.29
CA ILE A 105 1.88 -2.56 6.36
C ILE A 105 1.20 -1.31 6.91
N GLY A 106 0.11 -0.88 6.30
CA GLY A 106 -0.80 0.07 6.95
C GLY A 106 -0.37 1.53 6.95
N LEU A 107 0.33 1.99 5.92
CA LEU A 107 0.79 3.38 5.85
C LEU A 107 0.29 4.11 4.61
N LYS A 108 0.24 5.43 4.71
CA LYS A 108 0.10 6.34 3.58
C LYS A 108 1.47 6.96 3.29
N LEU A 109 2.02 6.73 2.11
CA LEU A 109 3.31 7.28 1.68
C LEU A 109 3.09 8.35 0.60
N GLY A 110 3.47 9.58 0.91
CA GLY A 110 3.30 10.74 0.06
C GLY A 110 1.91 11.38 0.15
N ILE A 111 1.76 12.47 -0.60
CA ILE A 111 0.52 13.25 -0.68
C ILE A 111 0.01 13.15 -2.12
N SER A 112 -1.21 12.65 -2.31
CA SER A 112 -1.80 12.55 -3.66
C SER A 112 -1.76 13.89 -4.39
N GLY A 113 -1.26 13.90 -5.62
CA GLY A 113 -1.13 15.10 -6.47
C GLY A 113 0.14 15.94 -6.24
N ILE A 114 0.95 15.62 -5.23
CA ILE A 114 2.25 16.25 -4.99
C ILE A 114 3.30 15.13 -5.11
N GLY A 115 4.19 15.22 -6.10
CA GLY A 115 5.22 14.19 -6.32
C GLY A 115 5.94 13.75 -5.04
N GLY A 116 6.31 12.47 -4.97
CA GLY A 116 6.74 11.80 -3.74
C GLY A 116 5.90 10.55 -3.49
N GLY A 117 6.30 9.70 -2.54
CA GLY A 117 5.48 8.56 -2.16
C GLY A 117 5.89 7.20 -2.73
N THR A 118 7.11 7.09 -3.29
CA THR A 118 7.61 5.88 -3.94
C THR A 118 8.32 4.96 -2.95
N ILE A 119 8.07 3.66 -3.06
CA ILE A 119 8.91 2.62 -2.46
C ILE A 119 9.87 2.10 -3.53
N TYR A 120 11.17 2.21 -3.26
CA TYR A 120 12.21 1.69 -4.14
C TYR A 120 12.70 0.36 -3.61
N PHE A 121 12.78 -0.64 -4.49
CA PHE A 121 13.55 -1.85 -4.28
C PHE A 121 14.90 -1.63 -4.96
N GLY A 122 15.98 -1.61 -4.20
CA GLY A 122 17.32 -1.28 -4.69
C GLY A 122 17.69 0.20 -4.57
N ASN A 123 18.99 0.45 -4.67
CA ASN A 123 19.62 1.76 -4.47
C ASN A 123 19.17 2.79 -5.52
N ILE A 124 18.67 3.97 -5.10
CA ILE A 124 18.19 5.02 -6.03
C ILE A 124 19.34 5.65 -6.85
N ALA A 125 20.49 5.88 -6.21
CA ALA A 125 21.57 6.74 -6.73
C ALA A 125 22.78 5.99 -7.28
N SER A 126 22.79 4.65 -7.27
CA SER A 126 23.98 3.87 -7.62
C SER A 126 23.78 3.04 -8.88
N THR A 127 24.87 2.82 -9.62
CA THR A 127 24.97 1.74 -10.61
C THR A 127 25.18 0.36 -9.98
N ASN A 128 25.37 0.32 -8.65
CA ASN A 128 25.48 -0.93 -7.88
C ASN A 128 24.07 -1.41 -7.53
N PHE A 129 23.40 -1.97 -8.54
CA PHE A 129 22.09 -2.57 -8.35
C PHE A 129 22.21 -3.79 -7.42
N ILE A 130 21.24 -3.91 -6.52
CA ILE A 130 21.20 -4.99 -5.52
C ILE A 130 19.87 -5.71 -5.63
N SER A 131 19.88 -6.99 -5.27
CA SER A 131 18.67 -7.81 -5.21
C SER A 131 17.99 -7.60 -3.86
N VAL A 132 16.66 -7.49 -3.87
CA VAL A 132 15.83 -7.46 -2.64
C VAL A 132 14.62 -8.37 -2.88
N SER A 133 14.42 -9.31 -1.97
CA SER A 133 13.44 -10.39 -2.12
C SER A 133 12.68 -10.68 -0.83
N ASN A 134 11.58 -11.41 -0.98
CA ASN A 134 10.71 -11.86 0.12
C ASN A 134 10.07 -10.73 0.93
N CYS A 135 9.97 -9.51 0.40
CA CYS A 135 9.34 -8.40 1.10
C CYS A 135 7.82 -8.41 0.92
N GLN A 136 7.10 -7.85 1.89
CA GLN A 136 5.66 -7.67 1.81
C GLN A 136 5.27 -6.21 1.94
N ILE A 137 4.52 -5.69 0.98
CA ILE A 137 3.90 -4.36 1.06
C ILE A 137 2.39 -4.55 1.07
N ARG A 138 1.73 -4.22 2.18
CA ARG A 138 0.30 -4.53 2.36
C ARG A 138 -0.52 -3.38 2.90
N ARG A 139 -1.77 -3.24 2.43
CA ARG A 139 -2.73 -2.27 3.00
C ARG A 139 -2.16 -0.86 3.09
N CYS A 140 -1.40 -0.46 2.08
CA CYS A 140 -0.78 0.85 1.99
C CYS A 140 -1.45 1.70 0.90
N TYR A 141 -1.40 3.03 1.08
CA TYR A 141 -1.69 4.00 0.04
C TYR A 141 -0.39 4.67 -0.37
N ILE A 142 0.12 4.35 -1.56
CA ILE A 142 1.42 4.82 -2.04
C ILE A 142 1.33 5.35 -3.46
N SER A 143 2.35 6.10 -3.88
CA SER A 143 2.43 6.64 -5.25
C SER A 143 2.83 5.54 -6.23
N SER A 144 4.05 5.05 -6.10
CA SER A 144 4.63 4.08 -7.03
C SER A 144 5.47 3.05 -6.28
N ILE A 145 5.74 1.94 -6.95
CA ILE A 145 6.81 1.02 -6.59
C ILE A 145 7.79 0.98 -7.74
N ASN A 146 9.07 1.15 -7.46
CA ASN A 146 10.11 1.10 -8.46
C ASN A 146 11.15 0.03 -8.11
N PHE A 147 11.25 -0.98 -8.95
CA PHE A 147 12.30 -1.99 -8.90
C PHE A 147 13.53 -1.45 -9.63
N ARG A 148 14.48 -0.91 -8.87
CA ARG A 148 15.58 -0.13 -9.40
C ARG A 148 16.69 -1.05 -9.90
N THR A 149 16.62 -1.40 -11.19
CA THR A 149 17.71 -2.09 -11.89
C THR A 149 17.69 -1.77 -13.39
N ASP A 150 18.87 -1.76 -14.01
CA ASP A 150 19.07 -1.99 -15.45
C ASP A 150 19.93 -3.25 -15.72
N ASP A 151 20.34 -3.94 -14.66
CA ASP A 151 21.15 -5.15 -14.67
C ASP A 151 20.26 -6.39 -14.62
N VAL A 152 20.38 -7.24 -15.63
CA VAL A 152 19.62 -8.49 -15.77
C VAL A 152 19.98 -9.55 -14.72
N SER A 153 21.14 -9.42 -14.07
CA SER A 153 21.60 -10.30 -12.99
C SER A 153 20.94 -9.99 -11.64
N VAL A 154 20.40 -8.77 -11.48
CA VAL A 154 19.71 -8.36 -10.26
C VAL A 154 18.26 -8.81 -10.28
N LYS A 155 17.84 -9.47 -9.19
CA LYS A 155 16.52 -10.07 -9.05
C LYS A 155 15.76 -9.48 -7.88
N PHE A 156 14.49 -9.19 -8.12
CA PHE A 156 13.51 -8.84 -7.11
C PHE A 156 12.46 -9.94 -7.11
N SER A 157 12.56 -10.86 -6.15
CA SER A 157 11.78 -12.09 -6.20
C SER A 157 11.03 -12.41 -4.93
N ASN A 158 9.95 -13.18 -5.08
CA ASN A 158 9.10 -13.63 -3.98
C ASN A 158 8.49 -12.49 -3.15
N ASN A 159 8.41 -11.29 -3.73
CA ASN A 159 7.77 -10.16 -3.05
C ASN A 159 6.25 -10.28 -3.19
N THR A 160 5.54 -9.87 -2.14
CA THR A 160 4.08 -9.81 -2.12
C THR A 160 3.63 -8.37 -2.01
N ILE A 161 2.95 -7.88 -3.03
CA ILE A 161 2.31 -6.56 -3.05
C ILE A 161 0.81 -6.81 -3.02
N SER A 162 0.16 -6.58 -1.87
CA SER A 162 -1.26 -6.91 -1.73
C SER A 162 -2.12 -5.90 -0.97
N GLU A 163 -3.40 -5.82 -1.33
CA GLU A 163 -4.38 -4.96 -0.65
C GLU A 163 -3.99 -3.47 -0.65
N ASN A 164 -3.19 -3.01 -1.61
CA ASN A 164 -2.70 -1.63 -1.68
C ASN A 164 -3.50 -0.76 -2.65
N VAL A 165 -3.51 0.55 -2.39
CA VAL A 165 -3.84 1.58 -3.36
C VAL A 165 -2.53 2.16 -3.90
N ILE A 166 -2.24 1.93 -5.17
CA ILE A 166 -1.02 2.40 -5.85
C ILE A 166 -1.46 3.17 -7.09
N PHE A 167 -1.44 4.50 -7.04
CA PHE A 167 -2.03 5.33 -8.10
C PHE A 167 -1.06 5.66 -9.25
N GLY A 168 0.23 5.51 -9.03
CA GLY A 168 1.29 5.62 -10.03
C GLY A 168 1.64 4.25 -10.63
N ASN A 169 2.92 4.05 -10.92
CA ASN A 169 3.42 2.85 -11.61
C ASN A 169 4.02 1.86 -10.61
N ILE A 170 3.82 0.58 -10.88
CA ILE A 170 4.73 -0.49 -10.47
C ILE A 170 5.61 -0.79 -11.68
N GLU A 171 6.88 -0.45 -11.60
CA GLU A 171 7.76 -0.51 -12.77
C GLU A 171 9.19 -0.87 -12.41
N THR A 172 9.94 -1.35 -13.40
CA THR A 172 11.39 -1.36 -13.35
C THR A 172 11.96 -0.11 -13.99
N SER A 173 13.09 0.33 -13.46
CA SER A 173 13.82 1.47 -13.99
C SER A 173 14.77 1.11 -15.15
N GLY A 174 14.24 0.46 -16.17
CA GLY A 174 15.04 -0.08 -17.28
C GLY A 174 14.40 -1.33 -17.87
N TYR A 175 14.81 -1.73 -19.07
CA TYR A 175 14.31 -2.93 -19.76
C TYR A 175 14.85 -4.25 -19.18
N ALA A 176 15.08 -4.31 -17.87
CA ALA A 176 15.67 -5.47 -17.20
C ALA A 176 14.57 -6.34 -16.57
N PRO A 177 14.46 -7.64 -16.93
CA PRO A 177 13.40 -8.53 -16.49
C PRO A 177 13.58 -9.04 -15.04
N GLY A 178 14.27 -8.28 -14.17
CA GLY A 178 14.68 -8.75 -12.84
C GLY A 178 13.55 -8.96 -11.84
N VAL A 179 12.32 -8.53 -12.13
CA VAL A 179 11.16 -8.70 -11.24
C VAL A 179 10.52 -10.06 -11.52
N GLU A 180 10.91 -11.08 -10.76
CA GLU A 180 10.56 -12.47 -11.05
C GLU A 180 9.87 -13.18 -9.88
N ASN A 181 8.88 -14.02 -10.15
CA ASN A 181 8.19 -14.81 -9.11
C ASN A 181 7.54 -13.98 -7.99
N ASN A 182 6.98 -12.81 -8.31
CA ASN A 182 6.28 -11.97 -7.35
C ASN A 182 4.77 -12.14 -7.43
N PHE A 183 4.09 -11.78 -6.34
CA PHE A 183 2.65 -11.83 -6.23
C PHE A 183 2.07 -10.42 -6.08
N PHE A 184 1.34 -9.98 -7.12
CA PHE A 184 0.61 -8.72 -7.13
C PHE A 184 -0.88 -9.04 -7.02
N THR A 185 -1.45 -8.95 -5.82
CA THR A 185 -2.82 -9.41 -5.58
C THR A 185 -3.73 -8.43 -4.86
N ASN A 186 -5.00 -8.37 -5.26
CA ASN A 186 -6.01 -7.58 -4.56
C ASN A 186 -5.59 -6.11 -4.41
N ASN A 187 -4.93 -5.52 -5.40
CA ASN A 187 -4.53 -4.10 -5.38
C ASN A 187 -5.45 -3.25 -6.26
N ILE A 188 -5.56 -1.97 -5.94
CA ILE A 188 -6.07 -0.94 -6.85
C ILE A 188 -4.86 -0.23 -7.44
N LEU A 189 -4.65 -0.39 -8.74
CA LEU A 189 -3.40 -0.05 -9.43
C LEU A 189 -3.60 1.03 -10.50
N GLY A 190 -2.57 1.87 -10.64
CA GLY A 190 -2.24 2.61 -11.85
C GLY A 190 -1.66 1.64 -12.87
N HIS A 191 -0.39 1.74 -13.24
CA HIS A 191 0.22 0.88 -14.26
C HIS A 191 1.09 -0.23 -13.65
N LEU A 192 1.21 -1.34 -14.37
CA LEU A 192 2.18 -2.39 -14.06
C LEU A 192 3.01 -2.65 -15.33
N THR A 193 4.27 -2.23 -15.33
CA THR A 193 5.10 -2.11 -16.53
C THR A 193 6.45 -2.81 -16.35
N THR A 194 6.90 -3.47 -17.42
CA THR A 194 8.26 -4.03 -17.51
C THR A 194 8.56 -5.04 -16.39
N ILE A 195 7.61 -5.94 -16.15
CA ILE A 195 7.73 -6.96 -15.11
C ILE A 195 8.28 -8.25 -15.74
N GLY A 196 9.22 -8.88 -15.03
CA GLY A 196 9.91 -10.09 -15.47
C GLY A 196 9.03 -11.34 -15.48
N SER A 197 9.67 -12.51 -15.35
CA SER A 197 9.02 -13.82 -15.51
C SER A 197 8.45 -14.40 -14.21
N GLY A 198 7.47 -15.31 -14.34
CA GLY A 198 6.95 -16.09 -13.23
C GLY A 198 6.05 -15.32 -12.26
N ASN A 199 5.65 -14.09 -12.58
CA ASN A 199 4.81 -13.29 -11.70
C ASN A 199 3.34 -13.73 -11.77
N LEU A 200 2.64 -13.57 -10.66
CA LEU A 200 1.18 -13.73 -10.58
C LEU A 200 0.55 -12.36 -10.33
N ILE A 201 -0.22 -11.89 -11.30
CA ILE A 201 -0.96 -10.62 -11.27
C ILE A 201 -2.43 -10.97 -11.20
N GLN A 202 -2.98 -11.01 -9.99
CA GLN A 202 -4.27 -11.62 -9.72
C GLN A 202 -5.23 -10.70 -8.95
N ASN A 203 -6.52 -10.72 -9.27
CA ASN A 203 -7.54 -10.05 -8.46
C ASN A 203 -7.31 -8.55 -8.23
N ASN A 204 -6.63 -7.85 -9.15
CA ASN A 204 -6.41 -6.41 -9.05
C ASN A 204 -7.48 -5.61 -9.80
N VAL A 205 -7.57 -4.31 -9.51
CA VAL A 205 -8.39 -3.35 -10.25
C VAL A 205 -7.48 -2.26 -10.81
N PHE A 206 -7.36 -2.21 -12.14
CA PHE A 206 -6.65 -1.18 -12.88
C PHE A 206 -7.66 -0.09 -13.28
N LEU A 207 -7.60 1.08 -12.63
CA LEU A 207 -8.57 2.16 -12.87
C LEU A 207 -8.38 2.80 -14.25
N THR A 208 -7.25 3.46 -14.45
CA THR A 208 -6.72 3.95 -15.75
C THR A 208 -5.47 3.21 -16.16
N GLY A 209 -5.22 2.09 -15.50
CA GLY A 209 -4.03 1.28 -15.65
C GLY A 209 -4.05 0.37 -16.85
N TYR A 210 -2.91 -0.24 -17.10
CA TYR A 210 -2.76 -1.40 -17.97
C TYR A 210 -1.52 -2.19 -17.55
N VAL A 211 -1.44 -3.42 -18.06
CA VAL A 211 -0.24 -4.26 -17.97
C VAL A 211 0.54 -4.16 -19.29
N TYR A 212 1.85 -3.92 -19.20
CA TYR A 212 2.73 -3.76 -20.37
C TYR A 212 4.14 -4.30 -20.11
N GLY A 213 4.76 -4.91 -21.13
CA GLY A 213 6.12 -5.43 -21.02
C GLY A 213 6.26 -6.56 -19.99
N VAL A 214 5.19 -7.31 -19.76
CA VAL A 214 5.19 -8.46 -18.85
C VAL A 214 5.44 -9.74 -19.63
N ILE A 215 6.32 -10.59 -19.11
CA ILE A 215 6.69 -11.84 -19.78
C ILE A 215 6.48 -13.06 -18.89
N GLN A 216 6.17 -14.21 -19.49
CA GLN A 216 6.15 -15.53 -18.81
C GLN A 216 5.42 -15.53 -17.47
N SER A 217 4.33 -14.77 -17.37
CA SER A 217 3.60 -14.53 -16.13
C SER A 217 2.12 -14.89 -16.28
N THR A 218 1.41 -14.95 -15.17
CA THR A 218 -0.04 -15.17 -15.15
C THR A 218 -0.76 -13.88 -14.78
N ILE A 219 -1.69 -13.46 -15.64
CA ILE A 219 -2.52 -12.27 -15.47
C ILE A 219 -3.98 -12.73 -15.42
N GLU A 220 -4.56 -12.80 -14.22
CA GLU A 220 -5.89 -13.39 -14.06
C GLU A 220 -6.81 -12.70 -13.05
N ASN A 221 -8.11 -12.87 -13.22
CA ASN A 221 -9.14 -12.36 -12.31
C ASN A 221 -9.06 -10.84 -12.07
N ASN A 222 -8.43 -10.07 -12.97
CA ASN A 222 -8.30 -8.62 -12.78
C ASN A 222 -9.46 -7.87 -13.44
N VAL A 223 -9.74 -6.66 -12.96
CA VAL A 223 -10.63 -5.69 -13.61
C VAL A 223 -9.79 -4.58 -14.23
N PHE A 224 -9.95 -4.35 -15.54
CA PHE A 224 -9.39 -3.21 -16.26
C PHE A 224 -10.52 -2.26 -16.60
N LEU A 225 -10.66 -1.17 -15.87
CA LEU A 225 -11.90 -0.40 -15.86
C LEU A 225 -12.02 0.56 -17.05
N LEU A 226 -11.04 1.46 -17.24
CA LEU A 226 -11.12 2.52 -18.25
C LEU A 226 -10.25 2.27 -19.49
N ASN A 227 -9.43 1.20 -19.47
CA ASN A 227 -8.61 0.76 -20.59
C ASN A 227 -8.92 -0.69 -20.97
N GLY A 228 -8.31 -1.16 -22.06
CA GLY A 228 -8.26 -2.58 -22.38
C GLY A 228 -7.41 -3.39 -21.39
N CYS A 229 -7.56 -4.71 -21.42
CA CYS A 229 -6.88 -5.62 -20.49
C CYS A 229 -5.35 -5.50 -20.52
N CYS A 230 -4.76 -5.10 -21.65
CA CYS A 230 -3.33 -4.80 -21.77
C CYS A 230 -3.05 -3.98 -23.03
N ASP A 231 -1.87 -3.37 -23.09
CA ASP A 231 -1.35 -2.71 -24.29
C ASP A 231 -0.41 -3.64 -25.09
N GLY A 232 -0.44 -3.50 -26.41
CA GLY A 232 0.04 -4.47 -27.40
C GLY A 232 1.56 -4.67 -27.48
N GLY A 233 1.95 -5.80 -28.10
CA GLY A 233 3.29 -6.08 -28.62
C GLY A 233 4.36 -6.57 -27.63
N GLN A 234 4.44 -6.02 -26.41
CA GLN A 234 5.54 -6.34 -25.48
C GLN A 234 5.20 -7.39 -24.42
N ASN A 235 3.93 -7.72 -24.25
CA ASN A 235 3.52 -8.80 -23.38
C ASN A 235 3.73 -10.16 -24.09
N LEU A 236 4.61 -11.03 -23.57
CA LEU A 236 5.03 -12.27 -24.25
C LEU A 236 4.94 -13.52 -23.34
N ASN A 237 4.48 -14.65 -23.90
CA ASN A 237 4.46 -15.95 -23.23
C ASN A 237 3.66 -15.98 -21.91
N ASN A 238 2.65 -15.12 -21.77
CA ASN A 238 1.82 -15.06 -20.57
C ASN A 238 0.60 -15.98 -20.66
N ILE A 239 0.08 -16.38 -19.51
CA ILE A 239 -1.27 -16.90 -19.36
C ILE A 239 -2.17 -15.74 -18.94
N ILE A 240 -3.18 -15.43 -19.74
CA ILE A 240 -4.04 -14.27 -19.52
C ILE A 240 -5.49 -14.72 -19.56
N ARG A 241 -6.14 -14.75 -18.40
CA ARG A 241 -7.46 -15.38 -18.29
C ARG A 241 -8.39 -14.77 -17.26
N ASN A 242 -9.70 -14.93 -17.44
CA ASN A 242 -10.70 -14.52 -16.45
C ASN A 242 -10.63 -13.03 -16.06
N ASN A 243 -10.08 -12.16 -16.92
CA ASN A 243 -10.05 -10.72 -16.66
C ASN A 243 -11.32 -10.06 -17.22
N LEU A 244 -11.76 -9.00 -16.55
CA LEU A 244 -12.93 -8.19 -16.91
C LEU A 244 -12.48 -6.81 -17.39
N CYS A 245 -12.81 -6.45 -18.63
CA CYS A 245 -12.25 -5.27 -19.27
C CYS A 245 -13.34 -4.34 -19.80
N GLY A 246 -13.27 -3.08 -19.37
CA GLY A 246 -14.30 -2.09 -19.61
C GLY A 246 -14.25 -1.45 -21.00
N PHE A 247 -13.08 -1.41 -21.64
CA PHE A 247 -12.93 -0.77 -22.94
C PHE A 247 -12.09 -1.61 -23.93
N GLY A 248 -12.54 -1.69 -25.19
CA GLY A 248 -11.76 -2.18 -26.33
C GLY A 248 -11.71 -3.71 -26.51
N SER A 249 -11.58 -4.14 -27.77
CA SER A 249 -11.19 -5.50 -28.15
C SER A 249 -9.86 -5.84 -27.46
N GLY A 250 -9.79 -6.95 -26.72
CA GLY A 250 -8.58 -7.36 -25.99
C GLY A 250 -7.30 -7.21 -26.81
N PHE A 251 -6.41 -6.31 -26.43
CA PHE A 251 -5.18 -6.07 -27.19
C PHE A 251 -4.05 -6.99 -26.76
N PHE A 252 -4.24 -8.29 -26.99
CA PHE A 252 -3.20 -9.30 -26.89
C PHE A 252 -2.70 -9.64 -28.31
N THR A 253 -1.79 -8.83 -28.84
CA THR A 253 -1.37 -8.95 -30.25
C THR A 253 -0.19 -9.91 -30.48
N SER A 254 0.49 -10.38 -29.42
CA SER A 254 1.50 -11.42 -29.58
C SER A 254 0.85 -12.80 -29.60
N SER A 255 1.15 -13.58 -30.65
CA SER A 255 0.71 -14.97 -30.81
C SER A 255 1.27 -15.94 -29.76
N THR A 256 2.17 -15.49 -28.88
CA THR A 256 2.78 -16.34 -27.85
C THR A 256 2.03 -16.37 -26.52
N ASN A 257 1.05 -15.50 -26.32
CA ASN A 257 0.23 -15.52 -25.10
C ASN A 257 -0.89 -16.56 -25.21
N ILE A 258 -1.20 -17.20 -24.08
CA ILE A 258 -2.40 -18.03 -23.93
C ILE A 258 -3.51 -17.13 -23.37
N ILE A 259 -4.58 -16.93 -24.14
CA ILE A 259 -5.68 -16.02 -23.80
C ILE A 259 -6.97 -16.84 -23.67
N GLN A 260 -7.62 -16.80 -22.50
CA GLN A 260 -8.79 -17.64 -22.23
C GLN A 260 -9.82 -16.93 -21.34
N ASP A 261 -11.12 -17.09 -21.56
CA ASP A 261 -12.19 -16.69 -20.62
C ASP A 261 -12.17 -15.21 -20.15
N ASN A 262 -11.54 -14.32 -20.91
CA ASN A 262 -11.58 -12.88 -20.63
C ASN A 262 -12.88 -12.27 -21.14
N ILE A 263 -13.42 -11.32 -20.39
CA ILE A 263 -14.69 -10.63 -20.65
C ILE A 263 -14.36 -9.20 -21.08
N TYR A 264 -14.78 -8.81 -22.28
CA TYR A 264 -14.42 -7.52 -22.90
C TYR A 264 -15.63 -6.60 -23.07
N ASN A 265 -15.35 -5.33 -23.37
CA ASN A 265 -16.34 -4.30 -23.75
C ASN A 265 -17.44 -4.08 -22.70
N GLN A 266 -17.06 -4.09 -21.43
CA GLN A 266 -18.01 -3.90 -20.32
C GLN A 266 -18.19 -2.43 -20.00
N VAL A 267 -19.42 -1.95 -19.93
CA VAL A 267 -19.65 -0.53 -19.57
C VAL A 267 -19.14 -0.30 -18.15
N SER A 268 -18.22 0.65 -17.95
CA SER A 268 -17.57 0.88 -16.64
C SER A 268 -18.57 1.05 -15.49
N GLY A 269 -19.66 1.78 -15.74
CA GLY A 269 -20.75 2.00 -14.78
C GLY A 269 -21.60 0.78 -14.45
N SER A 270 -21.44 -0.37 -15.13
CA SER A 270 -22.14 -1.63 -14.81
C SER A 270 -21.27 -2.63 -14.05
N ILE A 271 -20.00 -2.30 -13.78
CA ILE A 271 -19.05 -3.23 -13.17
C ILE A 271 -19.15 -3.20 -11.64
N PHE A 272 -19.00 -2.03 -11.03
CA PHE A 272 -18.92 -1.84 -9.58
C PHE A 272 -20.17 -1.16 -9.02
N ILE A 273 -20.48 -1.39 -7.73
CA ILE A 273 -21.63 -0.77 -7.05
C ILE A 273 -21.54 0.76 -7.05
N ASN A 274 -20.36 1.31 -6.75
CA ASN A 274 -20.14 2.76 -6.77
C ASN A 274 -18.69 3.09 -7.13
N GLN A 275 -18.38 3.17 -8.41
CA GLN A 275 -17.09 3.63 -8.88
C GLN A 275 -17.30 4.63 -10.02
N SER A 276 -16.57 5.74 -9.97
CA SER A 276 -16.58 6.74 -11.04
C SER A 276 -15.23 7.43 -11.17
N GLY A 277 -14.90 7.88 -12.38
CA GLY A 277 -13.66 8.61 -12.64
C GLY A 277 -12.42 7.70 -12.63
N SER A 278 -11.25 8.35 -12.64
CA SER A 278 -9.94 7.72 -12.89
C SER A 278 -9.07 7.54 -11.64
N ILE A 279 -9.50 8.04 -10.49
CA ILE A 279 -8.69 8.08 -9.27
C ILE A 279 -9.44 7.37 -8.15
N TYR A 280 -8.70 6.65 -7.32
CA TYR A 280 -9.24 6.03 -6.11
C TYR A 280 -9.80 7.08 -5.16
N GLN A 281 -10.98 6.80 -4.59
CA GLN A 281 -11.56 7.59 -3.51
C GLN A 281 -12.11 6.66 -2.43
N TYR A 282 -11.94 7.04 -1.16
CA TYR A 282 -12.43 6.26 -0.02
C TYR A 282 -13.95 6.08 0.01
N THR A 283 -14.69 6.94 -0.69
CA THR A 283 -16.15 6.88 -0.80
C THR A 283 -16.64 5.93 -1.89
N GLN A 284 -15.75 5.37 -2.71
CA GLN A 284 -16.07 4.41 -3.75
C GLN A 284 -16.24 3.00 -3.17
N ASN A 285 -17.04 2.20 -3.86
CA ASN A 285 -17.35 0.82 -3.54
C ASN A 285 -16.99 -0.06 -4.74
N TYR A 286 -15.94 -0.86 -4.56
CA TYR A 286 -15.38 -1.76 -5.57
C TYR A 286 -15.96 -3.17 -5.52
N HIS A 287 -17.02 -3.41 -4.74
CA HIS A 287 -17.80 -4.64 -4.88
C HIS A 287 -18.46 -4.65 -6.26
N LEU A 288 -18.46 -5.81 -6.90
CA LEU A 288 -19.11 -5.97 -8.20
C LEU A 288 -20.64 -5.83 -8.05
N GLN A 289 -21.28 -5.22 -9.04
CA GLN A 289 -22.74 -5.26 -9.15
C GLN A 289 -23.20 -6.71 -9.29
N ILE A 290 -24.41 -7.01 -8.82
CA ILE A 290 -24.99 -8.36 -8.96
C ILE A 290 -25.14 -8.77 -10.44
N THR A 291 -25.31 -7.80 -11.34
CA THR A 291 -25.39 -8.00 -12.79
C THR A 291 -24.05 -7.91 -13.50
N SER A 292 -22.96 -7.64 -12.78
CA SER A 292 -21.63 -7.58 -13.38
C SER A 292 -21.23 -8.97 -13.86
N PRO A 293 -20.77 -9.13 -15.12
CA PRO A 293 -20.33 -10.43 -15.62
C PRO A 293 -19.02 -10.90 -14.96
N GLY A 294 -18.35 -10.05 -14.18
CA GLY A 294 -17.24 -10.45 -13.34
C GLY A 294 -17.64 -11.25 -12.08
N LYS A 295 -18.94 -11.30 -11.76
CA LYS A 295 -19.44 -12.01 -10.58
C LYS A 295 -19.22 -13.51 -10.73
N ASN A 296 -18.51 -14.14 -9.78
CA ASN A 296 -18.09 -15.54 -9.83
C ASN A 296 -17.34 -15.96 -11.13
N ALA A 297 -16.77 -15.01 -11.86
CA ALA A 297 -16.10 -15.27 -13.13
C ALA A 297 -14.59 -15.52 -12.98
N GLY A 298 -14.08 -15.45 -11.75
CA GLY A 298 -12.70 -15.78 -11.43
C GLY A 298 -12.38 -17.24 -11.74
N ALA A 299 -11.12 -17.50 -12.03
CA ALA A 299 -10.54 -18.82 -12.23
C ALA A 299 -10.81 -19.82 -11.09
N ASP A 300 -11.04 -19.30 -9.89
CA ASP A 300 -11.32 -20.03 -8.65
C ASP A 300 -12.82 -20.04 -8.30
N GLY A 301 -13.68 -19.53 -9.18
CA GLY A 301 -15.13 -19.39 -8.98
C GLY A 301 -15.54 -18.21 -8.10
N THR A 302 -14.59 -17.38 -7.65
CA THR A 302 -14.88 -16.15 -6.92
C THR A 302 -15.10 -14.96 -7.87
N ASP A 303 -15.43 -13.80 -7.31
CA ASP A 303 -15.51 -12.56 -8.09
C ASP A 303 -14.14 -12.17 -8.67
N VAL A 304 -14.13 -11.52 -9.83
CA VAL A 304 -12.90 -10.83 -10.31
C VAL A 304 -12.67 -9.52 -9.54
N GLY A 305 -11.44 -9.06 -9.49
CA GLY A 305 -11.03 -7.84 -8.80
C GLY A 305 -10.79 -8.03 -7.30
N VAL A 306 -10.70 -6.91 -6.58
CA VAL A 306 -10.10 -6.88 -5.24
C VAL A 306 -10.86 -7.63 -4.15
N TYR A 307 -12.15 -7.94 -4.33
CA TYR A 307 -12.93 -8.74 -3.37
C TYR A 307 -13.02 -10.23 -3.73
N GLY A 308 -12.29 -10.67 -4.75
CA GLY A 308 -12.14 -12.08 -5.06
C GLY A 308 -10.91 -12.72 -4.44
N GLY A 309 -10.74 -14.00 -4.71
CA GLY A 309 -9.62 -14.80 -4.22
C GLY A 309 -9.78 -15.25 -2.77
N ILE A 310 -8.75 -15.93 -2.28
CA ILE A 310 -8.66 -16.44 -0.90
C ILE A 310 -8.51 -15.32 0.15
N TYR A 311 -8.01 -14.16 -0.26
CA TYR A 311 -7.64 -13.04 0.60
C TYR A 311 -8.28 -11.75 0.07
N PRO A 312 -9.62 -11.62 0.11
CA PRO A 312 -10.32 -10.46 -0.41
C PRO A 312 -9.91 -9.18 0.33
N TRP A 313 -10.03 -8.04 -0.35
CA TRP A 313 -9.72 -6.73 0.22
C TRP A 313 -10.50 -6.48 1.50
N LYS A 314 -9.77 -6.14 2.56
CA LYS A 314 -10.40 -5.78 3.83
C LYS A 314 -10.96 -4.36 3.80
N GLU A 315 -12.24 -4.22 4.11
CA GLU A 315 -12.88 -2.91 4.21
C GLU A 315 -12.09 -1.97 5.13
N GLY A 316 -11.93 -0.73 4.68
CA GLY A 316 -11.11 0.25 5.39
C GLY A 316 -9.59 0.05 5.26
N SER A 317 -9.12 -1.00 4.58
CA SER A 317 -7.70 -1.36 4.48
C SER A 317 -7.03 -1.42 5.85
N ILE A 318 -7.77 -1.93 6.85
CA ILE A 318 -7.32 -1.94 8.25
C ILE A 318 -6.17 -2.94 8.40
N PRO A 319 -5.00 -2.52 8.90
CA PRO A 319 -3.87 -3.40 9.14
C PRO A 319 -4.21 -4.56 10.10
N PRO A 320 -3.46 -5.68 10.08
CA PRO A 320 -3.76 -6.86 10.88
C PRO A 320 -3.44 -6.69 12.38
N ASN A 321 -2.74 -5.62 12.79
CA ASN A 321 -2.51 -5.34 14.20
C ASN A 321 -3.81 -4.93 14.93
N PRO A 322 -3.90 -5.15 16.25
CA PRO A 322 -5.05 -4.72 17.04
C PRO A 322 -5.38 -3.26 16.80
N HIS A 323 -6.63 -2.99 16.42
CA HIS A 323 -7.07 -1.68 15.97
C HIS A 323 -7.91 -0.99 17.06
N ILE A 324 -7.54 0.24 17.40
CA ILE A 324 -8.29 1.07 18.36
C ILE A 324 -9.55 1.59 17.66
N GLN A 325 -10.73 1.12 18.09
CA GLN A 325 -12.02 1.53 17.52
C GLN A 325 -12.54 2.83 18.13
N SER A 326 -12.27 3.04 19.42
CA SER A 326 -12.64 4.27 20.12
C SER A 326 -11.69 4.53 21.28
N LYS A 327 -11.38 5.80 21.51
CA LYS A 327 -10.53 6.26 22.60
C LYS A 327 -11.13 7.51 23.23
N THR A 328 -11.44 7.43 24.52
CA THR A 328 -11.87 8.57 25.33
C THR A 328 -10.96 8.64 26.55
N ILE A 329 -10.19 9.71 26.65
CA ILE A 329 -9.35 10.03 27.81
C ILE A 329 -9.88 11.35 28.35
N SER A 330 -10.33 11.34 29.60
CA SER A 330 -10.78 12.58 30.26
C SER A 330 -9.63 13.59 30.33
N SER A 331 -9.96 14.87 30.24
CA SER A 331 -8.95 15.93 30.38
C SER A 331 -8.47 16.12 31.83
N ASN A 332 -9.22 15.60 32.80
CA ASN A 332 -8.98 15.77 34.23
C ASN A 332 -9.23 14.45 34.97
N THR A 333 -8.65 14.34 36.16
CA THR A 333 -8.98 13.27 37.10
C THR A 333 -10.39 13.43 37.65
N ASP A 334 -11.01 12.32 38.04
CA ASP A 334 -12.24 12.31 38.83
C ASP A 334 -11.99 12.84 40.26
N ALA A 335 -13.07 12.92 41.06
CA ALA A 335 -13.00 13.36 42.46
C ALA A 335 -12.11 12.48 43.36
N SER A 336 -11.78 11.27 42.93
CA SER A 336 -10.91 10.33 43.63
C SER A 336 -9.45 10.39 43.14
N GLY A 337 -9.14 11.27 42.19
CA GLY A 337 -7.80 11.42 41.63
C GLY A 337 -7.45 10.41 40.52
N ASN A 338 -8.41 9.60 40.04
CA ASN A 338 -8.17 8.68 38.92
C ASN A 338 -8.39 9.42 37.60
N LEU A 339 -7.64 9.08 36.54
CA LEU A 339 -7.90 9.59 35.19
C LEU A 339 -8.83 8.62 34.44
N PRO A 340 -10.11 8.99 34.15
CA PRO A 340 -10.99 8.09 33.42
C PRO A 340 -10.50 7.87 31.98
N ILE A 341 -10.31 6.60 31.61
CA ILE A 341 -9.85 6.16 30.30
C ILE A 341 -10.77 5.04 29.82
N ASN A 342 -11.35 5.21 28.63
CA ASN A 342 -12.12 4.17 27.95
C ASN A 342 -11.51 3.95 26.56
N ILE A 343 -10.96 2.76 26.33
CA ILE A 343 -10.39 2.37 25.03
C ILE A 343 -11.07 1.08 24.60
N LYS A 344 -11.59 1.07 23.37
CA LYS A 344 -12.09 -0.14 22.72
C LYS A 344 -11.12 -0.53 21.64
N VAL A 345 -10.63 -1.76 21.71
CA VAL A 345 -9.70 -2.35 20.73
C VAL A 345 -10.35 -3.60 20.16
N ALA A 346 -10.15 -3.86 18.88
CA ALA A 346 -10.55 -5.11 18.25
C ALA A 346 -9.34 -5.76 17.57
N ALA A 347 -9.18 -7.07 17.81
CA ALA A 347 -8.37 -7.90 16.95
C ALA A 347 -8.92 -7.83 15.52
N GLN A 348 -8.03 -8.00 14.56
CA GLN A 348 -8.34 -7.86 13.15
C GLN A 348 -8.34 -9.25 12.53
N ASP A 349 -9.52 -9.73 12.13
CA ASP A 349 -9.65 -10.96 11.35
C ASP A 349 -9.24 -10.64 9.91
N HIS A 350 -8.35 -11.47 9.35
CA HIS A 350 -7.77 -11.30 8.00
C HIS A 350 -6.88 -10.05 7.84
#